data_AF-A0A3D5S1W4-F1
#
_entry.id   AF-A0A3D5S1W4-F1
#
_cell.length_a   1.000
_cell.length_b   1.000
_cell.length_c   1.000
_cell.angle_alpha   90.00
_cell.angle_beta   90.00
_cell.angle_gamma   90.00
#
_symmetry.space_group_name_H-M   'P 1'
#
loop_
_entity.id
_entity.type
_entity.pdbx_description
1 polymer ?
#
loop_
_entity_poly.entity_id
_entity_poly.type
_entity_poly.pdbx_seq_one_letter_code
_entity_poly.pdbx_strand_id
1 'polypeptide(L)'
;MINLAAITYTDGTVREYVSGESKVVIWLSPSTADADDTVVLPTVTGKTPRLVSAVDTGDGSFVTSGISTQTLTLDASGNGSNTTYCVAFTYI
;
A
#
# COMPACT_ATOMS: atom_id res chain seq x y z
N MET A 1 14.88 15.22 5.03
CA MET A 1 15.69 14.02 4.75
C MET A 1 14.71 12.86 4.64
N ILE A 2 14.61 12.21 3.47
CA ILE A 2 13.64 11.13 3.24
C ILE A 2 14.31 9.82 3.66
N ASN A 3 13.68 9.08 4.58
CA ASN A 3 14.11 7.73 4.93
C ASN A 3 13.13 6.74 4.30
N LEU A 4 13.44 6.29 3.07
CA LEU A 4 12.74 5.17 2.43
C LEU A 4 13.38 3.87 2.91
N ALA A 5 12.97 3.38 4.07
CA ALA A 5 13.31 2.03 4.47
C ALA A 5 12.48 1.06 3.60
N ALA A 6 13.15 0.14 2.91
CA ALA A 6 12.46 -0.98 2.27
C ALA A 6 12.09 -1.98 3.36
N ILE A 7 10.80 -2.23 3.54
CA ILE A 7 10.27 -3.26 4.43
C ILE A 7 9.71 -4.36 3.52
N THR A 8 10.22 -5.58 3.67
CA THR A 8 9.69 -6.74 2.96
C THR A 8 8.53 -7.32 3.79
N TYR A 9 7.36 -7.41 3.18
CA TYR A 9 6.17 -8.08 3.71
C TYR A 9 5.94 -9.39 2.95
N THR A 10 5.04 -10.22 3.45
CA THR A 10 4.82 -11.61 2.99
C THR A 10 4.57 -11.73 1.48
N ASP A 11 3.88 -10.76 0.89
CA ASP A 11 3.57 -10.75 -0.55
C ASP A 11 4.40 -9.75 -1.35
N GLY A 12 5.33 -8.99 -0.72
CA GLY A 12 5.87 -7.80 -1.37
C GLY A 12 6.96 -6.96 -0.76
N THR A 13 7.49 -6.06 -1.58
CA THR A 13 8.44 -5.04 -1.13
C THR A 13 7.70 -3.72 -1.01
N VAL A 14 7.60 -3.22 0.21
CA VAL A 14 7.03 -1.91 0.50
C VAL A 14 8.16 -0.92 0.71
N ARG A 15 8.04 0.25 0.09
CA ARG A 15 8.81 1.45 0.39
C ARG A 15 7.87 2.48 0.99
N GLU A 16 8.14 2.86 2.23
CA GLU A 16 7.30 3.79 2.97
C GLU A 16 7.85 5.22 2.89
N TYR A 17 6.95 6.17 2.71
CA TYR A 17 7.18 7.60 2.88
C TYR A 17 6.21 8.13 3.93
N VAL A 18 6.73 8.88 4.90
CA VAL A 18 5.94 9.46 5.99
C VAL A 18 6.12 10.97 6.00
N SER A 19 5.01 11.70 6.03
CA SER A 19 4.98 13.14 6.29
C SER A 19 3.88 13.47 7.31
N GLY A 20 4.25 13.64 8.57
CA GLY A 20 3.29 13.97 9.64
C GLY A 20 2.25 12.88 9.84
N GLU A 21 0.96 13.23 9.74
CA GLU A 21 -0.18 12.29 9.84
C GLU A 21 -0.46 11.54 8.53
N SER A 22 0.14 11.97 7.42
CA SER A 22 -0.05 11.36 6.11
C SER A 22 1.11 10.43 5.76
N LYS A 23 0.77 9.30 5.16
CA LYS A 23 1.72 8.30 4.69
C LYS A 23 1.45 7.93 3.24
N VAL A 24 2.53 7.77 2.49
CA VAL A 24 2.51 7.22 1.14
C VAL A 24 3.31 5.93 1.17
N VAL A 25 2.69 4.85 0.75
CA VAL A 25 3.31 3.55 0.58
C VAL A 25 3.41 3.27 -0.91
N ILE A 26 4.63 3.02 -1.36
CA ILE A 26 4.89 2.44 -2.67
C ILE A 26 5.07 0.94 -2.43
N TRP A 27 4.17 0.15 -2.97
CA TRP A 27 4.19 -1.29 -2.77
C TRP A 27 4.38 -1.98 -4.10
N LEU A 28 5.38 -2.85 -4.13
CA LEU A 28 5.65 -3.77 -5.22
C LEU A 28 4.97 -5.07 -4.81
N SER A 29 3.96 -5.52 -5.57
CA SER A 29 3.40 -6.87 -5.47
C SER A 29 4.25 -7.84 -6.30
N PRO A 30 5.17 -8.63 -5.69
CA PRO A 30 5.85 -9.75 -6.30
C PRO A 30 5.00 -11.01 -6.35
N SER A 31 3.80 -11.00 -5.77
CA SER A 31 2.80 -12.04 -5.94
C SER A 31 2.18 -11.92 -7.33
N THR A 32 1.78 -13.05 -7.90
CA THR A 32 1.32 -13.22 -9.28
C THR A 32 0.00 -12.51 -9.56
N ALA A 33 -0.06 -11.18 -9.57
CA ALA A 33 -1.26 -10.38 -9.88
C ALA A 33 -2.56 -11.05 -9.42
N ASP A 34 -2.60 -11.48 -8.15
CA ASP A 34 -3.74 -12.16 -7.57
C ASP A 34 -4.66 -11.17 -6.86
N ALA A 35 -5.87 -11.62 -6.60
CA ALA A 35 -6.78 -10.88 -5.77
C ALA A 35 -6.29 -10.94 -4.31
N ASP A 36 -6.60 -9.88 -3.56
CA ASP A 36 -6.46 -9.84 -2.09
C ASP A 36 -5.02 -9.81 -1.56
N ASP A 37 -4.12 -9.14 -2.27
CA ASP A 37 -2.82 -8.79 -1.71
C ASP A 37 -2.98 -7.87 -0.47
N THR A 38 -2.10 -8.03 0.52
CA THR A 38 -2.24 -7.34 1.80
C THR A 38 -0.94 -6.77 2.38
N VAL A 39 -1.06 -5.56 2.93
CA VAL A 39 0.02 -4.87 3.65
C VAL A 39 -0.43 -4.51 5.05
N VAL A 40 0.35 -4.94 6.06
CA VAL A 40 0.13 -4.53 7.45
C VAL A 40 0.74 -3.15 7.67
N LEU A 41 -0.12 -2.18 7.95
CA LEU A 41 0.26 -0.81 8.25
C LEU A 41 0.76 -0.70 9.70
N PRO A 42 1.75 0.16 9.97
CA PRO A 42 2.23 0.39 11.32
C PRO A 42 1.13 0.97 12.21
N THR A 43 1.10 0.55 13.47
CA THR A 43 0.20 1.11 14.47
C THR A 43 0.70 2.48 14.92
N VAL A 44 -0.21 3.46 14.98
CA VAL A 44 0.02 4.76 15.61
C VAL A 44 -0.98 4.89 16.76
N THR A 45 -0.47 5.00 18.00
CA THR A 45 -1.32 4.99 19.20
C THR A 45 -2.39 6.07 19.15
N GLY A 46 -3.65 5.66 19.36
CA GLY A 46 -4.80 6.56 19.37
C GLY A 46 -5.27 7.03 17.99
N LYS A 47 -4.71 6.47 16.91
CA LYS A 47 -5.02 6.87 15.53
C LYS A 47 -5.45 5.68 14.68
N THR A 48 -6.34 5.95 13.72
CA THR A 48 -6.81 4.94 12.77
C THR A 48 -6.34 5.30 11.35
N PRO A 49 -5.72 4.36 10.61
CA PRO A 49 -5.38 4.61 9.22
C PRO A 49 -6.64 4.69 8.36
N ARG A 50 -6.69 5.66 7.46
CA ARG A 50 -7.76 5.86 6.49
C ARG A 50 -7.19 5.99 5.09
N LEU A 51 -7.69 5.18 4.17
CA LEU A 51 -7.26 5.17 2.78
C LEU A 51 -7.65 6.50 2.12
N VAL A 52 -6.70 7.11 1.41
CA VAL A 52 -6.90 8.32 0.61
C VAL A 52 -6.96 7.97 -0.86
N SER A 53 -6.03 7.17 -1.36
CA SER A 53 -5.99 6.73 -2.76
C SER A 53 -5.13 5.48 -2.93
N ALA A 54 -5.42 4.68 -3.96
CA ALA A 54 -4.56 3.61 -4.43
C ALA A 54 -4.59 3.56 -5.96
N VAL A 55 -3.41 3.54 -6.59
CA VAL A 55 -3.28 3.53 -8.04
C VAL A 55 -2.17 2.58 -8.50
N ASP A 56 -2.35 1.99 -9.67
CA ASP A 56 -1.29 1.32 -10.42
C ASP A 56 -0.32 2.38 -10.98
N THR A 57 0.98 2.19 -10.78
CA THR A 57 2.00 3.16 -11.23
C THR A 57 2.40 2.98 -12.71
N GLY A 58 2.05 1.85 -13.33
CA GLY A 58 2.30 1.57 -14.74
C GLY A 58 1.37 2.33 -15.66
N ASP A 59 0.07 2.36 -15.34
CA ASP A 59 -0.96 3.00 -16.16
C ASP A 59 -1.74 4.14 -15.47
N GLY A 60 -1.56 4.32 -14.16
CA GLY A 60 -2.23 5.36 -13.38
C GLY A 60 -3.69 5.04 -13.02
N SER A 61 -4.17 3.82 -13.29
CA SER A 61 -5.53 3.41 -13.00
C SER A 61 -5.77 3.28 -11.48
N PHE A 62 -6.99 3.60 -11.03
CA PHE A 62 -7.38 3.34 -9.65
C PHE A 62 -7.59 1.86 -9.43
N VAL A 63 -7.09 1.35 -8.29
CA VAL A 63 -7.22 -0.05 -7.91
C VAL A 63 -8.22 -0.22 -6.77
N THR A 64 -8.97 -1.33 -6.82
CA THR A 64 -9.87 -1.70 -5.74
C THR A 64 -9.04 -1.93 -4.48
N SER A 65 -9.38 -1.22 -3.41
CA SER A 65 -8.54 -1.17 -2.22
C SER A 65 -9.34 -0.81 -0.97
N GLY A 66 -8.84 -1.23 0.19
CA GLY A 66 -9.49 -0.98 1.47
C GLY A 66 -8.53 -1.06 2.64
N ILE A 67 -8.88 -0.43 3.76
CA ILE A 67 -8.16 -0.60 5.02
C ILE A 67 -9.13 -1.11 6.08
N SER A 68 -8.78 -2.24 6.70
CA SER A 68 -9.48 -2.82 7.84
C SER A 68 -8.50 -3.10 8.96
N THR A 69 -8.75 -2.53 10.16
CA THR A 69 -7.97 -2.83 11.38
C THR A 69 -6.44 -2.78 11.20
N GLN A 70 -5.92 -1.83 10.41
CA GLN A 70 -4.50 -1.66 10.01
C GLN A 70 -3.98 -2.58 8.90
N THR A 71 -4.82 -3.39 8.28
CA THR A 71 -4.46 -4.13 7.06
C THR A 71 -5.01 -3.39 5.86
N LEU A 72 -4.12 -2.99 4.95
CA LEU A 72 -4.44 -2.54 3.61
C LEU A 72 -4.62 -3.76 2.72
N THR A 73 -5.74 -3.83 2.00
CA THR A 73 -6.01 -4.83 0.97
C THR A 73 -6.01 -4.15 -0.39
N LEU A 74 -5.41 -4.79 -1.39
CA LEU A 74 -5.33 -4.30 -2.76
C LEU A 74 -5.71 -5.44 -3.70
N ASP A 75 -6.61 -5.16 -4.64
CA ASP A 75 -6.93 -6.09 -5.71
C ASP A 75 -5.97 -5.84 -6.87
N ALA A 76 -4.97 -6.70 -7.00
CA ALA A 76 -4.04 -6.72 -8.11
C ALA A 76 -4.54 -7.59 -9.28
N SER A 77 -5.76 -8.14 -9.20
CA SER A 77 -6.29 -9.01 -10.24
C SER A 77 -6.51 -8.22 -11.54
N GLY A 78 -5.88 -8.69 -12.62
CA GLY A 78 -6.10 -8.13 -13.96
C GLY A 78 -4.86 -8.00 -14.84
N ASN A 79 -3.66 -7.90 -14.27
CA ASN A 79 -2.46 -7.60 -15.08
C ASN A 79 -1.55 -8.80 -15.38
N GLY A 80 -1.79 -9.98 -14.77
CA GLY A 80 -1.04 -11.23 -15.03
C GLY A 80 0.49 -11.14 -14.81
N SER A 81 0.96 -10.05 -14.22
CA SER A 81 2.36 -9.69 -14.00
C SER A 81 2.49 -8.89 -12.70
N ASN A 82 3.65 -9.04 -12.05
CA ASN A 82 3.99 -8.29 -10.84
C ASN A 82 3.90 -6.78 -11.13
N THR A 83 3.12 -6.08 -10.30
CA THR A 83 2.76 -4.68 -10.53
C THR A 83 3.20 -3.82 -9.34
N THR A 84 3.45 -2.53 -9.62
CA THR A 84 3.81 -1.56 -8.59
C THR A 84 2.64 -0.62 -8.35
N TYR A 85 2.22 -0.51 -7.11
CA TYR A 85 1.10 0.32 -6.69
C TYR A 85 1.59 1.47 -5.80
N CYS A 86 0.97 2.63 -5.94
CA CYS A 86 1.15 3.76 -5.05
C CYS A 86 -0.13 3.96 -4.23
N VAL A 87 -0.01 3.85 -2.91
CA VAL A 87 -1.11 3.98 -1.97
C VAL A 87 -0.85 5.11 -1.01
N ALA A 88 -1.82 5.99 -0.82
CA ALA A 88 -1.79 7.04 0.18
C ALA A 88 -2.86 6.78 1.24
N PHE A 89 -2.48 6.96 2.51
CA PHE A 89 -3.40 6.91 3.63
C PHE A 89 -2.99 7.93 4.70
N THR A 90 -3.90 8.23 5.61
CA THR A 90 -3.65 9.18 6.70
C THR A 90 -4.11 8.60 8.02
N TYR A 91 -3.48 9.01 9.11
CA TYR A 91 -3.89 8.66 10.47
C TYR A 91 -4.81 9.73 11.03
N ILE A 92 -6.08 9.37 11.22
CA ILE A 92 -7.08 10.23 11.87
C ILE A 92 -7.21 9.90 13.36
#